data_AF-A0A954WBU0-F1
#
_entry.id   AF-A0A954WBU0-F1
#
_cell.length_a   1.000
_cell.length_b   1.000
_cell.length_c   1.000
_cell.angle_alpha   90.00
_cell.angle_beta   90.00
_cell.angle_gamma   90.00
#
_symmetry.space_group_name_H-M   'P 1'
#
loop_
_entity.id
_entity.type
_entity.pdbx_description
1 polymer ?
#
loop_
_entity_poly.entity_id
_entity_poly.type
_entity_poly.pdbx_seq_one_letter_code
_entity_poly.pdbx_strand_id
1 'polypeptide(L)'
;QEERGVADSYTLTAVQADAILRMTLGQLVNLEQERLGGEHAKLLEEISEYLRILSDEENIREIIRDDLRQIRDRHGDNRRTEISGEELGDFDLEDLITEETMVVSISHKGYIKRTPASVYRAQRRGGKGLKGASADEEDPIQHLFVASTHDYLLFFTNQGKVYWQKVYGLP
;
A
#
# COMPACT_ATOMS: atom_id res chain seq x y z
N GLN A 1 10.53 -12.07 -51.65
CA GLN A 1 10.31 -12.05 -53.13
C GLN A 1 9.61 -10.77 -53.62
N GLU A 2 9.26 -9.81 -52.75
CA GLU A 2 8.49 -8.61 -53.13
C GLU A 2 9.33 -7.34 -53.43
N GLU A 3 10.66 -7.42 -53.49
CA GLU A 3 11.46 -6.37 -54.18
C GLU A 3 11.53 -6.58 -55.71
N ARG A 4 10.88 -7.64 -56.22
CA ARG A 4 10.69 -7.82 -57.65
C ARG A 4 9.42 -7.07 -58.06
N GLY A 5 9.57 -5.78 -58.33
CA GLY A 5 8.56 -5.01 -59.04
C GLY A 5 8.18 -5.71 -60.35
N VAL A 6 6.90 -5.62 -60.72
CA VAL A 6 6.25 -6.18 -61.92
C VAL A 6 6.67 -5.42 -63.19
N ALA A 7 7.94 -5.06 -63.33
CA ALA A 7 8.45 -4.33 -64.49
C ALA A 7 9.23 -5.28 -65.41
N ASP A 8 8.90 -5.27 -66.71
CA ASP A 8 9.58 -6.08 -67.74
C ASP A 8 11.07 -5.72 -67.91
N SER A 9 11.54 -4.62 -67.32
CA SER A 9 12.94 -4.19 -67.35
C SER A 9 13.46 -3.74 -65.98
N TYR A 10 14.69 -4.15 -65.66
CA TYR A 10 15.38 -3.77 -64.44
C TYR A 10 16.10 -2.42 -64.65
N THR A 11 15.77 -1.42 -63.83
CA THR A 11 16.40 -0.09 -63.87
C THR A 11 17.19 0.17 -62.59
N LEU A 12 18.45 0.61 -62.75
CA LEU A 12 19.34 0.94 -61.63
C LEU A 12 19.01 2.31 -61.02
N THR A 13 19.13 2.43 -59.71
CA THR A 13 19.16 3.73 -59.03
C THR A 13 20.55 4.37 -59.15
N ALA A 14 20.65 5.69 -58.96
CA ALA A 14 21.94 6.40 -58.99
C ALA A 14 22.94 5.85 -57.96
N VAL A 15 22.46 5.44 -56.78
CA VAL A 15 23.28 4.83 -55.72
C VAL A 15 23.79 3.46 -56.15
N GLN A 16 22.94 2.63 -56.75
CA GLN A 16 23.35 1.32 -57.26
C GLN A 16 24.37 1.45 -58.40
N ALA A 17 24.19 2.44 -59.30
CA ALA A 17 25.12 2.70 -60.40
C ALA A 17 26.51 3.15 -59.89
N ASP A 18 26.57 4.06 -58.93
CA ASP A 18 27.83 4.48 -58.29
C ASP A 18 28.51 3.32 -57.55
N ALA A 19 27.74 2.46 -56.87
CA ALA A 19 28.26 1.27 -56.22
C ALA A 19 28.93 0.30 -57.22
N ILE A 20 28.31 0.08 -58.40
CA ILE A 20 28.87 -0.75 -59.47
C ILE A 20 30.17 -0.13 -60.03
N LEU A 21 30.19 1.19 -60.25
CA LEU A 21 31.39 1.89 -60.76
C LEU A 21 32.58 1.80 -59.81
N ARG A 22 32.34 1.64 -58.49
CA ARG A 22 33.37 1.49 -57.46
C ARG A 22 33.85 0.06 -57.27
N MET A 23 33.22 -0.93 -57.93
CA MET A 23 33.62 -2.33 -57.79
C MET A 23 35.02 -2.58 -58.37
N THR A 24 35.77 -3.45 -57.71
CA THR A 24 37.09 -3.92 -58.16
C THR A 24 36.97 -5.27 -58.86
N LEU A 25 37.90 -5.58 -59.77
CA LEU A 25 37.94 -6.87 -60.49
C LEU A 25 37.95 -8.10 -59.55
N GLY A 26 38.56 -7.98 -58.37
CA GLY A 26 38.56 -9.03 -57.36
C GLY A 26 37.17 -9.35 -56.79
N GLN A 27 36.24 -8.40 -56.82
CA GLN A 27 34.87 -8.59 -56.33
C GLN A 27 33.96 -9.33 -57.33
N LEU A 28 34.44 -9.53 -58.55
CA LEU A 28 33.74 -10.28 -59.60
C LEU A 28 34.15 -11.76 -59.65
N VAL A 29 35.03 -12.19 -58.74
CA VAL A 29 35.46 -13.59 -58.63
C VAL A 29 34.30 -14.43 -58.07
N ASN A 30 34.14 -15.66 -58.57
CA ASN A 30 33.06 -16.57 -58.16
C ASN A 30 32.90 -16.72 -56.65
N LEU A 31 34.02 -16.79 -55.90
CA LEU A 31 33.99 -16.92 -54.44
C LEU A 31 33.32 -15.72 -53.77
N GLU A 32 33.56 -14.51 -54.27
CA GLU A 32 32.97 -13.30 -53.72
C GLU A 32 31.48 -13.19 -54.10
N GLN A 33 31.11 -13.63 -55.30
CA GLN A 33 29.71 -13.71 -55.71
C GLN A 33 28.93 -14.72 -54.87
N GLU A 34 29.52 -15.88 -54.56
CA GLU A 34 28.92 -16.88 -53.68
C GLU A 34 28.77 -16.34 -52.26
N ARG A 35 29.79 -15.66 -51.72
CA ARG A 35 29.74 -14.98 -50.42
C ARG A 35 28.61 -13.95 -50.36
N LEU A 36 28.52 -13.07 -51.36
CA LEU A 36 27.47 -12.05 -51.48
C LEU A 36 26.07 -12.69 -51.61
N GLY A 37 25.96 -13.77 -52.37
CA GLY A 37 24.71 -14.53 -52.48
C GLY A 37 24.27 -15.11 -51.13
N GLY A 38 25.22 -15.63 -50.35
CA GLY A 38 24.98 -16.10 -48.98
C GLY A 38 24.55 -15.00 -48.02
N GLU A 39 25.25 -13.86 -48.04
CA GLU A 39 24.89 -12.68 -47.22
C GLU A 39 23.50 -12.15 -47.57
N HIS A 40 23.20 -12.03 -48.86
CA HIS A 40 21.88 -11.62 -49.33
C HIS A 40 20.78 -12.59 -48.87
N ALA A 41 21.02 -13.90 -48.95
CA ALA A 41 20.08 -14.91 -48.46
C ALA A 41 19.83 -14.77 -46.94
N LYS A 42 20.90 -14.59 -46.16
CA LYS A 42 20.82 -14.39 -44.71
C LYS A 42 20.06 -13.11 -44.36
N LEU A 43 20.34 -12.00 -45.05
CA LEU A 43 19.62 -10.74 -44.85
C LEU A 43 18.12 -10.89 -45.13
N LEU A 44 17.74 -11.63 -46.18
CA LEU A 44 16.33 -11.91 -46.45
C LEU A 44 15.67 -12.74 -45.35
N GLU A 45 16.39 -13.70 -44.76
CA GLU A 45 15.92 -14.48 -43.61
C GLU A 45 15.72 -13.60 -42.37
N GLU A 46 16.72 -12.77 -42.03
CA GLU A 46 16.65 -11.82 -40.92
C GLU A 46 15.49 -10.83 -41.10
N ILE A 47 15.33 -10.25 -42.30
CA ILE A 47 14.21 -9.34 -42.61
C ILE A 47 12.86 -10.06 -42.41
N SER A 48 12.73 -11.31 -42.89
CA SER A 48 11.51 -12.08 -42.72
C SER A 48 11.22 -12.34 -41.24
N GLU A 49 12.24 -12.64 -40.45
CA GLU A 49 12.09 -12.83 -39.01
C GLU A 49 11.68 -11.53 -38.31
N TYR A 50 12.33 -10.40 -38.62
CA TYR A 50 11.95 -9.11 -38.04
C TYR A 50 10.54 -8.69 -38.42
N LEU A 51 10.12 -8.92 -39.66
CA LEU A 51 8.73 -8.67 -40.07
C LEU A 51 7.73 -9.57 -39.34
N ARG A 52 8.08 -10.85 -39.08
CA ARG A 52 7.26 -11.74 -38.25
C ARG A 52 7.17 -11.22 -36.81
N ILE A 53 8.26 -10.72 -36.24
CA ILE A 53 8.25 -10.16 -34.90
C ILE A 53 7.36 -8.90 -34.83
N LEU A 54 7.46 -8.03 -35.84
CA LEU A 54 6.73 -6.77 -35.89
C LEU A 54 5.27 -6.91 -36.38
N SER A 55 4.85 -8.08 -36.86
CA SER A 55 3.51 -8.27 -37.42
C SER A 55 2.40 -8.30 -36.38
N ASP A 56 2.71 -8.71 -35.15
CA ASP A 56 1.76 -8.80 -34.03
C ASP A 56 2.45 -8.39 -32.72
N GLU A 57 1.72 -7.67 -31.88
CA GLU A 57 2.16 -7.32 -30.54
C GLU A 57 2.35 -8.55 -29.65
N GLU A 58 1.63 -9.66 -29.90
CA GLU A 58 1.80 -10.91 -29.16
C GLU A 58 3.21 -11.51 -29.34
N ASN A 59 3.76 -11.48 -30.56
CA ASN A 59 5.11 -11.95 -30.86
C ASN A 59 6.17 -11.15 -30.07
N ILE A 60 5.99 -9.83 -29.98
CA ILE A 60 6.86 -8.95 -29.20
C ILE A 60 6.78 -9.30 -27.70
N ARG A 61 5.56 -9.51 -27.19
CA ARG A 61 5.36 -9.87 -25.77
C ARG A 61 5.95 -11.24 -25.43
N GLU A 62 5.92 -12.19 -26.35
CA GLU A 62 6.55 -13.50 -26.17
C GLU A 62 8.06 -13.36 -25.99
N ILE A 63 8.72 -12.61 -26.87
CA ILE A 63 10.16 -12.33 -26.78
C ILE A 63 10.50 -11.63 -25.46
N ILE A 64 9.76 -10.57 -25.09
CA ILE A 64 9.97 -9.86 -23.82
C ILE A 64 9.82 -10.81 -22.63
N ARG A 65 8.83 -11.70 -22.64
CA ARG A 65 8.61 -12.67 -21.57
C ARG A 65 9.78 -13.62 -21.42
N ASP A 66 10.30 -14.12 -22.53
CA ASP A 66 11.42 -15.06 -22.51
C ASP A 66 12.73 -14.38 -22.12
N ASP A 67 12.96 -13.13 -22.56
CA ASP A 67 14.08 -12.31 -22.10
C ASP A 67 14.02 -12.05 -20.59
N LEU A 68 12.84 -11.68 -20.06
CA LEU A 68 12.65 -11.49 -18.62
C LEU A 68 12.89 -12.77 -17.83
N ARG A 69 12.49 -13.93 -18.35
CA ARG A 69 12.80 -15.23 -17.75
C ARG A 69 14.29 -15.51 -17.74
N GLN A 70 14.99 -15.28 -18.85
CA GLN A 70 16.44 -15.45 -18.92
C GLN A 70 17.18 -14.53 -17.94
N ILE A 71 16.75 -13.26 -17.81
CA ILE A 71 17.32 -12.32 -16.85
C ILE A 71 17.09 -12.81 -15.42
N ARG A 72 15.87 -13.23 -15.09
CA ARG A 72 15.54 -13.80 -13.78
C ARG A 72 16.39 -15.02 -13.46
N ASP A 73 16.58 -15.93 -14.42
CA ASP A 73 17.30 -17.18 -14.18
C ASP A 73 18.82 -16.95 -14.09
N ARG A 74 19.35 -15.94 -14.80
CA ARG A 74 20.77 -15.58 -14.75
C ARG A 74 21.14 -14.75 -13.53
N HIS A 75 20.24 -13.88 -13.07
CA HIS A 75 20.54 -12.86 -12.06
C HIS A 75 19.66 -12.91 -10.80
N GLY A 76 18.75 -13.88 -10.69
CA GLY A 76 17.87 -14.01 -9.54
C GLY A 76 18.62 -14.46 -8.28
N ASP A 77 18.28 -13.84 -7.16
CA ASP A 77 18.71 -14.23 -5.83
C ASP A 77 17.51 -14.42 -4.89
N ASN A 78 17.75 -15.10 -3.76
CA ASN A 78 16.72 -15.30 -2.76
C ASN A 78 16.47 -14.00 -1.99
N ARG A 79 15.19 -13.73 -1.67
CA ARG A 79 14.83 -12.61 -0.81
C ARG A 79 15.54 -12.72 0.53
N ARG A 80 16.29 -11.68 0.90
CA ARG A 80 17.09 -11.64 2.14
C ARG A 80 16.28 -11.29 3.39
N THR A 81 15.11 -10.67 3.22
CA THR A 81 14.27 -10.16 4.30
C THR A 81 12.95 -10.92 4.39
N GLU A 82 12.43 -11.06 5.60
CA GLU A 82 11.10 -11.63 5.85
C GLU A 82 10.09 -10.49 6.08
N ILE A 83 8.83 -10.70 5.71
CA ILE A 83 7.74 -9.79 6.06
C ILE A 83 7.04 -10.41 7.27
N SER A 84 7.28 -9.85 8.46
CA SER A 84 6.56 -10.27 9.66
C SER A 84 5.15 -9.67 9.64
N GLY A 85 4.14 -10.53 9.76
CA GLY A 85 2.75 -10.13 10.00
C GLY A 85 2.45 -9.82 11.47
N GLU A 86 3.48 -9.80 12.32
CA GLU A 86 3.35 -9.32 13.69
C GLU A 86 3.07 -7.81 13.64
N GLU A 87 1.80 -7.45 13.75
CA GLU A 87 1.40 -6.13 14.19
C GLU A 87 2.10 -5.90 15.54
N LEU A 88 2.92 -4.85 15.62
CA LEU A 88 3.59 -4.42 16.86
C LEU A 88 2.52 -3.97 17.86
N GLY A 89 1.84 -4.93 18.51
CA GLY A 89 0.77 -4.70 19.47
C GLY A 89 -0.47 -4.06 18.87
N ASP A 90 -1.62 -4.71 19.01
CA ASP A 90 -2.86 -3.96 19.17
C ASP A 90 -2.66 -3.05 20.40
N PHE A 91 -2.24 -1.80 20.18
CA PHE A 91 -2.27 -0.78 21.22
C PHE A 91 -3.75 -0.50 21.48
N ASP A 92 -4.29 -1.04 22.56
CA ASP A 92 -5.61 -0.61 23.00
C ASP A 92 -5.48 0.85 23.44
N LEU A 93 -6.46 1.69 23.08
CA LEU A 93 -6.49 3.09 23.53
C LEU A 93 -6.43 3.16 25.07
N GLU A 94 -6.91 2.12 25.75
CA GLU A 94 -6.80 1.93 27.19
C GLU A 94 -5.34 1.96 27.68
N ASP A 95 -4.38 1.39 26.95
CA ASP A 95 -2.96 1.37 27.35
C ASP A 95 -2.30 2.76 27.39
N LEU A 96 -2.93 3.76 26.76
CA LEU A 96 -2.50 5.16 26.79
C LEU A 96 -3.11 5.96 27.97
N ILE A 97 -4.06 5.38 28.70
CA ILE A 97 -4.75 6.05 29.81
C ILE A 97 -3.99 5.76 31.10
N THR A 98 -3.73 6.79 31.90
CA THR A 98 -3.04 6.61 33.19
C THR A 98 -3.93 5.91 34.21
N GLU A 99 -3.38 4.93 34.92
CA GLU A 99 -4.07 4.29 36.03
C GLU A 99 -4.07 5.21 37.25
N GLU A 100 -5.25 5.75 37.60
CA GLU A 100 -5.41 6.70 38.69
C GLU A 100 -6.66 6.41 39.53
N THR A 101 -6.58 6.69 40.83
CA THR A 101 -7.75 6.57 41.72
C THR A 101 -8.71 7.74 41.52
N MET A 102 -9.91 7.43 41.06
CA MET A 102 -11.00 8.38 40.80
C MET A 102 -12.10 8.24 41.85
N VAL A 103 -12.70 9.37 42.19
CA VAL A 103 -13.97 9.44 42.92
C VAL A 103 -15.08 9.63 41.88
N VAL A 104 -16.00 8.67 41.82
CA VAL A 104 -17.18 8.73 40.94
C VAL A 104 -18.40 9.07 41.78
N SER A 105 -19.07 10.18 41.45
CA SER A 105 -20.28 10.64 42.12
C SER A 105 -21.48 10.57 41.18
N ILE A 106 -22.59 10.03 41.67
CA ILE A 106 -23.87 9.99 40.96
C ILE A 106 -24.90 10.76 41.79
N SER A 107 -25.54 11.75 41.19
CA SER A 107 -26.57 12.56 41.83
C SER A 107 -27.96 11.91 41.76
N HIS A 108 -28.92 12.43 42.52
CA HIS A 108 -30.30 11.94 42.49
C HIS A 108 -30.99 12.15 41.14
N LYS A 109 -30.66 13.23 40.41
CA LYS A 109 -31.13 13.44 39.03
C LYS A 109 -30.38 12.60 37.99
N GLY A 110 -29.43 11.75 38.40
CA GLY A 110 -28.71 10.83 37.52
C GLY A 110 -27.48 11.41 36.83
N TYR A 111 -26.98 12.58 37.26
CA TYR A 111 -25.71 13.11 36.76
C TYR A 111 -24.55 12.31 37.34
N ILE A 112 -23.70 11.79 36.45
CA ILE A 112 -22.46 11.10 36.80
C ILE A 112 -21.27 12.00 36.52
N LYS A 113 -20.29 12.01 37.42
CA LYS A 113 -19.02 12.74 37.25
C LYS A 113 -17.88 11.97 37.89
N ARG A 114 -16.72 11.94 37.23
CA ARG A 114 -15.46 11.46 37.81
C ARG A 114 -14.56 12.63 38.21
N THR A 115 -13.90 12.52 39.34
CA THR A 115 -12.92 13.51 39.83
C THR A 115 -11.72 12.77 40.41
N PRO A 116 -10.47 13.13 40.09
CA PRO A 116 -9.31 12.52 40.73
C PRO A 116 -9.39 12.63 42.26
N ALA A 117 -9.05 11.55 42.97
CA ALA A 117 -9.13 11.54 44.44
C ALA A 117 -8.23 12.61 45.09
N SER A 118 -7.14 13.00 44.40
CA SER A 118 -6.27 14.10 44.78
C SER A 118 -6.99 15.46 44.82
N VAL A 119 -7.87 15.72 43.85
CA VAL A 119 -8.67 16.96 43.75
C VAL A 119 -9.84 16.93 44.73
N TYR A 120 -10.47 15.76 44.92
CA TYR A 120 -11.61 15.60 45.83
C TYR A 120 -11.26 15.91 47.29
N ARG A 121 -10.00 15.75 47.71
CA ARG A 121 -9.57 15.93 49.11
C ARG A 121 -9.41 17.39 49.58
N ALA A 122 -9.84 18.39 48.82
CA ALA A 122 -9.70 19.79 49.20
C ALA A 122 -11.04 20.50 49.50
N GLN A 123 -11.84 19.95 50.42
CA GLN A 123 -12.81 20.78 51.16
C GLN A 123 -12.70 20.50 52.66
N ARG A 124 -11.67 21.08 53.29
CA ARG A 124 -11.69 21.26 54.75
C ARG A 124 -12.89 22.15 55.10
N ARG A 125 -13.89 21.59 55.80
CA ARG A 125 -14.37 22.08 57.12
C ARG A 125 -15.75 21.51 57.47
N GLY A 126 -15.88 21.02 58.71
CA GLY A 126 -17.12 21.17 59.45
C GLY A 126 -17.52 22.64 59.45
N GLY A 127 -18.69 22.94 58.89
CA GLY A 127 -19.22 24.27 58.77
C GLY A 127 -20.66 24.20 58.28
N LYS A 128 -21.61 24.14 59.23
CA LYS A 128 -23.02 24.48 58.96
C LYS A 128 -23.09 25.95 58.51
N GLY A 129 -23.50 26.19 57.27
CA GLY A 129 -24.33 27.35 56.89
C GLY A 129 -23.66 28.49 56.13
N LEU A 130 -24.12 28.71 54.89
CA LEU A 130 -24.60 30.03 54.48
C LEU A 130 -26.05 29.88 53.98
N LYS A 131 -27.00 30.42 54.74
CA LYS A 131 -28.35 30.71 54.24
C LYS A 131 -28.22 31.79 53.16
N GLY A 132 -28.78 31.54 51.97
CA GLY A 132 -28.98 32.61 50.99
C GLY A 132 -28.97 32.20 49.53
N ALA A 133 -29.75 31.20 49.11
CA ALA A 133 -30.36 31.09 47.78
C ALA A 133 -31.26 29.84 47.73
N SER A 134 -32.52 30.03 47.38
CA SER A 134 -33.51 29.10 46.81
C SER A 134 -33.23 27.59 46.93
N ALA A 135 -33.78 26.98 47.98
CA ALA A 135 -33.76 25.53 48.23
C ALA A 135 -34.78 24.77 47.36
N ASP A 136 -34.65 24.82 46.03
CA ASP A 136 -35.42 23.95 45.12
C ASP A 136 -34.60 23.33 43.98
N GLU A 137 -33.28 23.49 43.95
CA GLU A 137 -32.42 22.81 42.97
C GLU A 137 -31.13 22.20 43.55
N GLU A 138 -31.12 21.83 44.84
CA GLU A 138 -30.02 21.00 45.36
C GLU A 138 -30.23 19.54 44.89
N ASP A 139 -29.37 19.07 43.98
CA ASP A 139 -29.34 17.67 43.56
C ASP A 139 -28.30 16.92 44.41
N PRO A 140 -28.71 16.24 45.49
CA PRO A 140 -27.77 15.59 46.40
C PRO A 140 -27.08 14.41 45.73
N ILE A 141 -25.85 14.12 46.17
CA ILE A 141 -25.13 12.93 45.74
C ILE A 141 -25.84 11.70 46.33
N GLN A 142 -26.31 10.81 45.46
CA GLN A 142 -26.98 9.57 45.82
C GLN A 142 -25.98 8.42 46.01
N HIS A 143 -24.97 8.33 45.14
CA HIS A 143 -23.93 7.30 45.20
C HIS A 143 -22.53 7.89 45.06
N LEU A 144 -21.58 7.33 45.81
CA LEU A 144 -20.17 7.70 45.77
C LEU A 144 -19.31 6.44 45.79
N PHE A 145 -18.45 6.31 44.79
CA PHE A 145 -17.52 5.18 44.63
C PHE A 145 -16.09 5.69 44.50
N VAL A 146 -15.14 4.87 44.93
CA VAL A 146 -13.72 5.06 44.67
C VAL A 146 -13.27 3.89 43.80
N ALA A 147 -12.76 4.18 42.60
CA ALA A 147 -12.40 3.19 41.60
C ALA A 147 -11.18 3.64 40.78
N SER A 148 -10.44 2.70 40.21
CA SER A 148 -9.38 2.98 39.23
C SER A 148 -9.98 3.46 37.91
N THR A 149 -9.24 4.26 37.13
CA THR A 149 -9.63 4.65 35.76
C THR A 149 -9.94 3.44 34.87
N HIS A 150 -9.29 2.29 35.12
CA HIS A 150 -9.41 1.05 34.37
C HIS A 150 -10.48 0.09 34.92
N ASP A 151 -11.13 0.43 36.03
CA ASP A 151 -12.21 -0.41 36.57
C ASP A 151 -13.49 -0.26 35.74
N TYR A 152 -14.32 -1.31 35.75
CA TYR A 152 -15.68 -1.26 35.20
C TYR A 152 -16.70 -0.86 36.26
N LEU A 153 -17.53 0.12 35.94
CA LEU A 153 -18.77 0.41 36.65
C LEU A 153 -19.93 -0.33 36.00
N LEU A 154 -20.67 -1.10 36.81
CA LEU A 154 -21.83 -1.88 36.38
C LEU A 154 -23.12 -1.16 36.79
N PHE A 155 -23.97 -0.86 35.81
CA PHE A 155 -25.27 -0.23 35.98
C PHE A 155 -26.38 -1.28 35.86
N PHE A 156 -27.01 -1.60 36.98
CA PHE A 156 -28.14 -2.52 37.04
C PHE A 156 -29.45 -1.78 36.85
N THR A 157 -30.23 -2.19 35.87
CA THR A 157 -31.54 -1.61 35.57
C THR A 157 -32.68 -2.40 36.22
N ASN A 158 -33.81 -1.75 36.46
CA ASN A 158 -35.04 -2.39 36.96
C ASN A 158 -35.68 -3.40 35.98
N GLN A 159 -35.20 -3.45 34.72
CA GLN A 159 -35.60 -4.42 33.71
C GLN A 159 -34.69 -5.67 33.69
N GLY A 160 -33.76 -5.79 34.64
CA GLY A 160 -32.84 -6.92 34.71
C GLY A 160 -31.70 -6.88 33.68
N LYS A 161 -31.46 -5.73 33.05
CA LYS A 161 -30.29 -5.51 32.18
C LYS A 161 -29.13 -4.90 32.96
N VAL A 162 -27.91 -5.28 32.59
CA VAL A 162 -26.66 -4.71 33.10
C VAL A 162 -25.96 -3.97 31.96
N TYR A 163 -25.60 -2.71 32.19
CA TYR A 163 -24.69 -1.97 31.34
C TYR A 163 -23.35 -1.82 32.06
N TRP A 164 -22.25 -1.77 31.33
CA TRP A 164 -20.93 -1.55 31.93
C TRP A 164 -20.15 -0.50 31.16
N GLN A 165 -19.38 0.30 31.88
CA GLN A 165 -18.48 1.29 31.29
C GLN A 165 -17.21 1.42 32.14
N LYS A 166 -16.06 1.53 31.48
CA LYS A 166 -14.80 1.85 32.16
C LYS A 166 -14.88 3.23 32.79
N VAL A 167 -14.27 3.41 33.97
CA VAL A 167 -14.29 4.68 34.70
C VAL A 167 -13.70 5.83 33.87
N TYR A 168 -12.66 5.59 33.06
CA TYR A 168 -12.10 6.64 32.18
C TYR A 168 -13.10 7.14 31.11
N GLY A 169 -14.10 6.33 30.75
CA GLY A 169 -15.13 6.69 29.77
C GLY A 169 -16.24 7.57 30.35
N LEU A 170 -16.26 7.77 31.67
CA LEU A 170 -17.20 8.68 32.33
C LEU A 170 -16.77 10.14 32.18
N PRO A 171 -17.74 11.08 32.16
CA PRO A 171 -17.45 12.51 32.09
C PRO A 171 -16.75 13.04 33.36
#